data_AF-A0A8D8QYJ9-F1
#
_entry.id   AF-A0A8D8QYJ9-F1
#
_cell.length_a   1.000
_cell.length_b   1.000
_cell.length_c   1.000
_cell.angle_alpha   90.00
_cell.angle_beta   90.00
_cell.angle_gamma   90.00
#
_symmetry.space_group_name_H-M   'P 1'
#
loop_
_entity.id
_entity.type
_entity.pdbx_description
1 polymer ?
#
loop_
_entity_poly.entity_id
_entity_poly.type
_entity_poly.pdbx_seq_one_letter_code
_entity_poly.pdbx_strand_id
1 'polypeptide(L)'
;MSFCLKWALLVISLVSVNSEKDEACETLPSEIHIIKEEFDELGRLQRTCNADIAVNKCEGACNSQVQPSVITPNGFLKECYCCRESFLRERVITLTHCYDPDGMRLTSEKMATLDIKLKEPADCKCYKCGDYSR
;
A
#
# COMPACT_ATOMS: atom_id res chain seq x y z
N MET A 1 -50.82 -48.49 17.39
CA MET A 1 -50.99 -47.24 16.61
C MET A 1 -50.31 -46.11 17.38
N SER A 2 -49.52 -45.22 16.81
CA SER A 2 -49.13 -45.01 15.44
C SER A 2 -48.05 -43.93 15.45
N PHE A 3 -47.00 -44.17 14.68
CA PHE A 3 -46.33 -43.19 13.84
C PHE A 3 -45.49 -42.08 14.49
N CYS A 4 -44.18 -42.25 14.31
CA CYS A 4 -43.36 -41.36 13.47
C CYS A 4 -43.75 -39.89 13.49
N LEU A 5 -43.03 -39.08 14.27
CA LEU A 5 -42.64 -37.69 14.00
C LEU A 5 -42.21 -37.13 15.37
N LYS A 6 -40.99 -36.67 15.63
CA LYS A 6 -39.96 -36.14 14.77
C LYS A 6 -38.66 -36.47 15.46
N TRP A 7 -37.78 -37.10 14.70
CA TRP A 7 -36.36 -37.10 14.96
C TRP A 7 -35.92 -35.64 15.15
N ALA A 8 -35.88 -35.16 16.38
CA ALA A 8 -35.11 -34.00 16.77
C ALA A 8 -33.64 -34.44 16.83
N LEU A 9 -33.13 -34.90 15.69
CA LEU A 9 -31.72 -34.89 15.37
C LEU A 9 -31.32 -33.42 15.34
N LEU A 10 -30.99 -32.90 16.52
CA LEU A 10 -30.25 -31.68 16.70
C LEU A 10 -28.80 -31.98 16.27
N VAL A 11 -28.60 -32.20 14.97
CA VAL A 11 -27.29 -32.14 14.34
C VAL A 11 -26.95 -30.66 14.29
N ILE A 12 -26.39 -30.17 15.39
CA ILE A 12 -25.71 -28.88 15.42
C ILE A 12 -24.49 -29.07 14.54
N SER A 13 -24.63 -28.75 13.26
CA SER A 13 -23.51 -28.59 12.36
C SER A 13 -22.66 -27.45 12.92
N LEU A 14 -21.53 -27.82 13.54
CA LEU A 14 -20.39 -26.94 13.76
C LEU A 14 -19.89 -26.50 12.38
N VAL A 15 -20.54 -25.48 11.82
CA VAL A 15 -19.97 -24.73 10.70
C VAL A 15 -18.84 -23.94 11.31
N SER A 16 -17.63 -24.48 11.25
CA SER A 16 -16.41 -23.69 11.40
C SER A 16 -16.46 -22.67 10.28
N VAL A 17 -16.89 -21.44 10.59
CA VAL A 17 -16.66 -20.29 9.73
C VAL A 17 -15.15 -20.10 9.71
N ASN A 18 -14.48 -20.79 8.79
CA ASN A 18 -13.13 -20.44 8.44
C ASN A 18 -13.25 -19.08 7.77
N SER A 19 -12.97 -18.02 8.52
CA SER A 19 -12.66 -16.75 7.90
C SER A 19 -11.40 -17.02 7.09
N GLU A 20 -11.54 -17.40 5.82
CA GLU A 20 -10.56 -17.06 4.80
C GLU A 20 -10.46 -15.54 4.88
N LYS A 21 -9.65 -15.04 5.81
CA LYS A 21 -9.11 -13.70 5.70
C LYS A 21 -8.36 -13.77 4.40
N ASP A 22 -8.76 -12.99 3.41
CA ASP A 22 -8.08 -12.92 2.12
C ASP A 22 -6.57 -12.80 2.34
N GLU A 23 -5.86 -13.93 2.27
CA GLU A 23 -4.40 -14.01 2.36
C GLU A 23 -3.81 -13.63 0.99
N ALA A 24 -4.28 -12.52 0.44
CA ALA A 24 -3.88 -12.01 -0.85
C ALA A 24 -3.12 -10.71 -0.66
N CYS A 25 -1.86 -10.69 -1.08
CA CYS A 25 -1.09 -9.46 -1.25
C CYS A 25 -1.47 -8.84 -2.61
N GLU A 26 -2.05 -7.65 -2.58
CA GLU A 26 -2.67 -7.03 -3.74
C GLU A 26 -2.11 -5.63 -4.02
N THR A 27 -2.22 -5.22 -5.29
CA THR A 27 -1.96 -3.85 -5.73
C THR A 27 -3.29 -3.09 -5.74
N LEU A 28 -3.47 -2.17 -4.80
CA LEU A 28 -4.72 -1.43 -4.62
C LEU A 28 -4.52 0.07 -4.93
N PRO A 29 -5.57 0.76 -5.43
CA PRO A 29 -5.53 2.20 -5.57
C PRO A 29 -5.62 2.90 -4.20
N SER A 30 -4.99 4.06 -4.10
CA SER A 30 -5.02 4.96 -2.95
C SER A 30 -4.87 6.41 -3.42
N GLU A 31 -5.11 7.38 -2.54
CA GLU A 31 -4.93 8.80 -2.82
C GLU A 31 -3.89 9.38 -1.88
N ILE A 32 -2.96 10.18 -2.43
CA ILE A 32 -1.94 10.87 -1.67
C ILE A 32 -1.90 12.36 -2.02
N HIS A 33 -1.61 13.17 -1.01
CA HIS A 33 -1.34 14.60 -1.18
C HIS A 33 0.15 14.81 -1.45
N ILE A 34 0.50 15.38 -2.60
CA ILE A 34 1.89 15.68 -2.98
C ILE A 34 2.11 17.18 -2.92
N ILE A 35 3.22 17.59 -2.31
CA ILE A 35 3.74 18.96 -2.30
C ILE A 35 5.15 18.93 -2.87
N LYS A 36 5.45 19.81 -3.83
CA LYS A 36 6.77 19.94 -4.45
C LYS A 36 7.18 21.41 -4.53
N GLU A 37 8.41 21.68 -4.13
CA GLU A 37 9.06 22.97 -4.27
C GLU A 37 9.97 22.97 -5.50
N GLU A 38 9.95 24.08 -6.24
CA GLU A 38 10.86 24.37 -7.35
C GLU A 38 11.75 25.54 -6.95
N PHE A 39 13.06 25.38 -7.17
CA PHE A 39 14.08 26.38 -6.86
C PHE A 39 14.71 26.88 -8.16
N ASP A 40 15.07 28.16 -8.19
CA ASP A 40 15.83 28.73 -9.29
C ASP A 40 17.33 28.32 -9.26
N GLU A 41 18.08 28.69 -10.29
CA GLU A 41 19.52 28.40 -10.41
C GLU A 41 20.37 28.99 -9.27
N LEU A 42 19.83 29.97 -8.54
CA LEU A 42 20.47 30.61 -7.38
C LEU A 42 20.04 29.94 -6.06
N GLY A 43 19.22 28.90 -6.11
CA GLY A 43 18.71 28.17 -4.95
C GLY A 43 17.58 28.87 -4.20
N ARG A 44 16.95 29.90 -4.79
CA ARG A 44 15.82 30.60 -4.18
C ARG A 44 14.52 29.87 -4.53
N LEU A 45 13.60 29.81 -3.57
CA LEU A 45 12.27 29.25 -3.81
C LEU A 45 11.57 30.04 -4.91
N GLN A 46 11.21 29.35 -5.99
CA GLN A 46 10.53 29.94 -7.12
C GLN A 46 9.01 29.75 -7.00
N ARG A 47 8.57 28.55 -6.62
CA ARG A 47 7.16 28.21 -6.36
C ARG A 47 7.02 26.91 -5.58
N THR A 48 5.87 26.76 -4.94
CA THR A 48 5.43 25.51 -4.29
C THR A 48 4.15 25.04 -4.94
N CYS A 49 4.14 23.81 -5.46
CA CYS A 49 3.00 23.21 -6.14
C CYS A 49 2.48 21.98 -5.39
N ASN A 50 1.17 21.80 -5.34
CA ASN A 50 0.54 20.64 -4.74
C ASN A 50 -0.67 20.09 -5.51
N ALA A 51 -0.97 18.82 -5.29
CA ALA A 51 -2.17 18.15 -5.80
C ALA A 51 -2.43 16.84 -5.04
N ASP A 52 -3.70 16.43 -4.99
CA ASP A 52 -4.11 15.09 -4.58
C ASP A 52 -4.11 14.19 -5.81
N ILE A 53 -3.41 13.06 -5.72
CA ILE A 53 -3.15 12.16 -6.86
C ILE A 53 -3.45 10.73 -6.44
N ALA A 54 -4.24 10.04 -7.26
CA ALA A 54 -4.44 8.60 -7.12
C ALA A 54 -3.15 7.86 -7.48
N VAL A 55 -2.69 6.98 -6.59
CA VAL A 55 -1.48 6.15 -6.72
C VAL A 55 -1.75 4.73 -6.24
N ASN A 56 -0.99 3.77 -6.76
CA ASN A 56 -1.08 2.40 -6.27
C ASN A 56 -0.32 2.22 -4.95
N LYS A 57 -0.78 1.26 -4.14
CA LYS A 57 -0.12 0.76 -2.92
C LYS A 57 -0.18 -0.77 -2.87
N CYS A 58 0.73 -1.37 -2.13
CA CYS A 58 0.68 -2.79 -1.80
C CYS A 58 0.00 -2.99 -0.45
N GLU A 59 -1.03 -3.83 -0.40
CA GLU A 59 -1.76 -4.13 0.82
C GLU A 59 -2.22 -5.59 0.82
N GLY A 60 -2.23 -6.22 2.00
CA GLY A 60 -2.66 -7.61 2.15
C GLY A 60 -1.91 -8.36 3.24
N ALA A 61 -2.33 -9.60 3.46
CA ALA A 61 -1.68 -10.51 4.40
C ALA A 61 -0.76 -11.50 3.69
N CYS A 62 0.42 -11.75 4.26
CA CYS A 62 1.37 -12.76 3.80
C CYS A 62 1.55 -13.83 4.88
N ASN A 63 1.58 -15.09 4.46
CA ASN A 63 1.76 -16.20 5.38
C ASN A 63 3.15 -16.14 6.04
N SER A 64 3.17 -16.00 7.35
CA SER A 64 4.37 -15.91 8.17
C SER A 64 4.23 -16.85 9.36
N GLN A 65 5.32 -17.51 9.72
CA GLN A 65 5.33 -18.50 10.80
C GLN A 65 6.51 -18.33 11.75
N VAL A 66 6.30 -18.72 13.00
CA VAL A 66 7.33 -18.80 14.02
C VAL A 66 7.39 -20.22 14.55
N GLN A 67 8.60 -20.75 14.69
CA GLN A 67 8.85 -22.07 15.24
C GLN A 67 9.82 -21.95 16.41
N PRO A 68 9.61 -22.66 17.53
CA PRO A 68 10.60 -22.73 18.60
C PRO A 68 11.93 -23.27 18.06
N SER A 69 13.05 -22.71 18.53
CA SER A 69 14.38 -23.17 18.11
C SER A 69 15.41 -23.00 19.22
N VAL A 70 16.21 -24.05 19.44
CA VAL A 70 17.34 -24.04 20.39
C VAL A 70 18.64 -23.50 19.76
N ILE A 71 18.65 -23.27 18.45
CA ILE A 71 19.83 -22.81 17.69
C ILE A 71 19.86 -21.29 17.58
N THR A 72 18.69 -20.65 17.57
CA THR A 72 18.56 -19.19 17.45
C THR A 72 18.61 -18.53 18.84
N PRO A 73 19.39 -17.45 19.05
CA PRO A 73 19.55 -16.81 20.36
C PRO A 73 18.25 -16.29 21.02
N ASN A 74 17.25 -15.96 20.20
CA ASN A 74 15.94 -15.49 20.64
C ASN A 74 14.96 -16.64 20.99
N GLY A 75 15.37 -17.90 20.86
CA GLY A 75 14.53 -19.07 21.10
C GLY A 75 13.51 -19.39 19.99
N PHE A 76 13.49 -18.64 18.89
CA PHE A 76 12.52 -18.80 17.80
C PHE A 76 13.13 -18.59 16.42
N LEU A 77 12.91 -19.57 15.54
CA LEU A 77 13.10 -19.43 14.11
C LEU A 77 11.90 -18.66 13.54
N LYS A 78 12.16 -17.55 12.85
CA LYS A 78 11.14 -16.69 12.26
C LYS A 78 11.21 -16.77 10.74
N GLU A 79 10.10 -17.17 10.12
CA GLU A 79 9.88 -17.11 8.67
C GLU A 79 8.81 -16.05 8.41
N CYS A 80 9.28 -14.83 8.17
CA CYS A 80 8.44 -13.64 8.03
C CYS A 80 8.38 -13.22 6.57
N TYR A 81 7.19 -12.85 6.10
CA TYR A 81 6.95 -12.34 4.76
C TYR A 81 6.10 -11.06 4.82
N CYS A 82 6.49 -10.04 4.04
CA CYS A 82 5.76 -8.78 3.91
C CYS A 82 5.25 -8.58 2.48
N CYS A 83 4.04 -8.03 2.34
CA CYS A 83 3.50 -7.59 1.06
C CYS A 83 4.23 -6.33 0.60
N ARG A 84 5.00 -6.43 -0.50
CA ARG A 84 5.83 -5.34 -1.02
C ARG A 84 5.78 -5.28 -2.54
N GLU A 85 6.23 -4.15 -3.07
CA GLU A 85 6.42 -3.89 -4.49
C GLU A 85 7.35 -4.93 -5.14
N SER A 86 6.88 -5.54 -6.23
CA SER A 86 7.68 -6.38 -7.11
C SER A 86 8.24 -5.60 -8.29
N PHE A 87 7.49 -4.60 -8.74
CA PHE A 87 7.85 -3.73 -9.84
C PHE A 87 7.28 -2.33 -9.61
N LEU A 88 8.06 -1.31 -9.96
CA LEU A 88 7.66 0.08 -9.92
C LEU A 88 7.47 0.61 -11.35
N ARG A 89 6.35 1.28 -11.60
CA ARG A 89 6.12 2.02 -12.83
C ARG A 89 6.37 3.50 -12.59
N GLU A 90 7.20 4.11 -13.42
CA GLU A 90 7.36 5.56 -13.47
C GLU A 90 6.29 6.18 -14.40
N ARG A 91 5.67 7.27 -13.96
CA ARG A 91 4.81 8.12 -14.80
C ARG A 91 4.97 9.58 -14.43
N VAL A 92 4.66 10.45 -15.38
CA VAL A 92 4.62 11.91 -15.15
C VAL A 92 3.23 12.28 -14.62
N ILE A 93 3.20 13.14 -13.60
CA ILE A 93 1.99 13.72 -13.02
C ILE A 93 2.10 15.23 -12.98
N THR A 94 0.96 15.91 -13.09
CA THR A 94 0.89 17.38 -13.09
C THR A 94 0.30 17.87 -11.77
N LEU A 95 1.06 18.68 -11.05
CA LEU A 95 0.59 19.42 -9.89
C LEU A 95 -0.06 20.72 -10.35
N THR A 96 -1.24 21.05 -9.82
CA THR A 96 -2.10 22.12 -10.37
C THR A 96 -2.32 23.31 -9.43
N HIS A 97 -1.95 23.18 -8.15
CA HIS A 97 -2.05 24.25 -7.18
C HIS A 97 -0.66 24.79 -6.88
N CYS A 98 -0.20 25.74 -7.69
CA CYS A 98 1.09 26.39 -7.53
C CYS A 98 0.95 27.76 -6.87
N TYR A 99 1.85 28.06 -5.94
CA TYR A 99 1.93 29.29 -5.17
C TYR A 99 3.34 29.88 -5.25
N ASP A 100 3.43 31.21 -5.26
CA ASP A 100 4.71 31.91 -5.14
C ASP A 100 5.21 31.91 -3.68
N PRO A 101 6.43 32.42 -3.40
CA PRO A 101 6.97 32.47 -2.04
C PRO A 101 6.15 33.32 -1.06
N ASP A 102 5.34 34.25 -1.57
CA ASP A 102 4.44 35.09 -0.77
C ASP A 102 3.09 34.38 -0.50
N GLY A 103 2.89 33.17 -1.03
CA GLY A 103 1.69 32.36 -0.88
C GLY A 103 0.55 32.74 -1.81
N MET A 104 0.79 33.57 -2.82
CA MET A 104 -0.21 33.91 -3.83
C MET A 104 -0.28 32.84 -4.91
N ARG A 105 -1.50 32.48 -5.32
CA ARG A 105 -1.72 31.46 -6.35
C ARG A 105 -1.22 31.95 -7.72
N LEU A 106 -0.39 31.13 -8.35
CA LEU A 106 0.13 31.37 -9.69
C LEU A 106 -0.92 30.98 -10.74
N THR A 107 -1.19 31.89 -11.68
CA THR A 107 -2.20 31.70 -12.74
C THR A 107 -1.62 31.79 -14.15
N SER A 108 -0.35 32.15 -14.30
CA SER A 108 0.31 32.19 -15.60
C SER A 108 0.54 30.79 -16.13
N GLU A 109 0.31 30.56 -17.43
CA GLU A 109 0.35 29.22 -18.06
C GLU A 109 1.65 28.45 -17.77
N LYS A 110 2.79 29.14 -17.65
CA LYS A 110 4.09 28.53 -17.38
C LYS A 110 4.32 28.15 -15.92
N MET A 111 3.64 28.83 -14.98
CA MET A 111 3.92 28.73 -13.55
C MET A 111 2.77 28.11 -12.75
N ALA A 112 1.57 28.03 -13.34
CA ALA A 112 0.36 27.52 -12.70
C ALA A 112 0.38 26.00 -12.49
N THR A 113 1.21 25.26 -13.22
CA THR A 113 1.33 23.80 -13.12
C THR A 113 2.78 23.33 -13.09
N LEU A 114 3.04 22.21 -12.44
CA LEU A 114 4.37 21.59 -12.36
C LEU A 114 4.28 20.09 -12.64
N ASP A 115 5.00 19.64 -13.66
CA ASP A 115 5.11 18.21 -14.00
C ASP A 115 6.25 17.56 -13.21
N ILE A 116 5.96 16.45 -12.54
CA ILE A 116 6.94 15.66 -11.80
C ILE A 116 6.87 14.18 -12.19
N LYS A 117 8.00 13.49 -12.06
CA LYS A 117 8.07 12.03 -12.21
C LYS A 117 7.74 11.36 -10.88
N LEU A 118 6.73 10.51 -10.88
CA LEU A 118 6.33 9.70 -9.74
C LEU A 118 6.52 8.22 -10.07
N LYS A 119 7.03 7.44 -9.10
CA LYS A 119 7.08 5.98 -9.18
C LYS A 119 6.03 5.38 -8.25
N GLU A 120 5.23 4.46 -8.77
CA GLU A 120 4.21 3.74 -8.01
C GLU A 120 4.33 2.23 -8.23
N PRO A 121 3.89 1.38 -7.28
CA PRO A 121 3.81 -0.06 -7.46
C PRO A 121 2.93 -0.43 -8.66
N ALA A 122 3.46 -1.24 -9.57
CA ALA A 122 2.68 -1.86 -10.63
C ALA A 122 2.23 -3.28 -10.24
N ASP A 123 2.99 -3.94 -9.36
CA ASP A 123 2.77 -5.31 -8.92
C ASP A 123 3.27 -5.48 -7.48
N CYS A 124 2.58 -6.31 -6.70
CA CYS A 124 2.84 -6.55 -5.29
C CYS A 124 2.91 -8.06 -5.01
N LYS A 125 3.89 -8.49 -4.19
CA LYS A 125 4.05 -9.90 -3.79
C LYS A 125 4.57 -10.01 -2.36
N CYS A 126 4.45 -11.20 -1.78
CA CYS A 126 5.03 -11.52 -0.48
C CYS A 126 6.54 -11.79 -0.59
N TYR A 127 7.33 -11.03 0.15
CA TYR A 127 8.79 -11.15 0.20
C TYR A 127 9.28 -11.44 1.60
N LYS A 128 10.34 -12.26 1.72
CA LYS A 128 10.96 -12.56 3.01
C LYS A 128 11.44 -11.27 3.68
N CYS A 129 11.10 -11.08 4.94
CA CYS A 129 11.52 -9.93 5.73
C CYS A 129 13.06 -9.86 5.81
N GLY A 130 13.62 -8.67 5.60
CA GLY A 130 15.06 -8.42 5.67
C GLY A 130 15.83 -8.67 4.36
N ASP A 131 15.17 -9.12 3.29
CA ASP A 131 15.77 -9.17 1.96
C ASP A 131 15.54 -7.84 1.21
N TYR A 132 16.62 -7.06 1.07
CA TYR A 132 16.64 -5.77 0.37
C TYR A 132 17.46 -5.82 -0.92
N SER A 133 17.84 -7.01 -1.38
CA SER A 133 18.80 -7.23 -2.48
C SER A 133 18.25 -6.87 -3.88
N ARG A 134 17.21 -6.04 -3.98
CA ARG A 134 16.43 -5.85 -5.19
C ARG A 134 16.20 -4.38 -5.52
#